data_AF-A0A962D3I0-F1
#
_entry.id   AF-A0A962D3I0-F1
#
_cell.length_a   1.000
_cell.length_b   1.000
_cell.length_c   1.000
_cell.angle_alpha   90.00
_cell.angle_beta   90.00
_cell.angle_gamma   90.00
#
_symmetry.space_group_name_H-M   'P 1'
#
loop_
_entity.id
_entity.type
_entity.pdbx_description
1 polymer ?
#
loop_
_entity_poly.entity_id
_entity_poly.type
_entity_poly.pdbx_seq_one_letter_code
_entity_poly.pdbx_strand_id
1 'polypeptide(L)'
;ALTGDDINARQALAIGLVNQICDDHAALLSAARALAGRIAANPPLVVSAIKRVMAQRVAPGVAQGNLEAATMNGLLTQSEDFAEAVRAFMERRSPNFRGR
;
A
#
# COMPACT_ATOMS: atom_id res chain seq x y z
N ALA A 1 -8.74 -24.52 -9.17
CA ALA A 1 -10.01 -24.88 -8.49
C ALA A 1 -10.42 -26.32 -8.78
N LEU A 2 -10.42 -26.77 -10.03
CA LEU A 2 -10.92 -28.10 -10.39
C LEU A 2 -9.92 -29.25 -10.12
N THR A 3 -8.61 -29.03 -10.26
CA THR A 3 -7.59 -30.09 -10.10
C THR A 3 -6.99 -30.18 -8.69
N GLY A 4 -6.90 -29.05 -7.99
CA GLY A 4 -6.36 -29.00 -6.63
C GLY A 4 -4.83 -29.17 -6.55
N ASP A 5 -4.13 -29.01 -7.67
CA ASP A 5 -2.67 -29.19 -7.70
C ASP A 5 -1.94 -28.19 -6.81
N ASP A 6 -0.88 -28.67 -6.14
CA ASP A 6 0.04 -27.82 -5.40
C ASP A 6 0.89 -26.94 -6.33
N ILE A 7 1.23 -25.75 -5.85
CA ILE A 7 2.16 -24.84 -6.51
C ILE A 7 3.39 -24.59 -5.62
N ASN A 8 4.56 -24.62 -6.22
CA ASN A 8 5.78 -24.23 -5.53
C ASN A 8 5.93 -22.70 -5.45
N ALA A 9 6.87 -22.23 -4.63
CA ALA A 9 7.08 -20.80 -4.42
C ALA A 9 7.39 -20.01 -5.71
N ARG A 10 8.16 -20.60 -6.64
CA ARG A 10 8.47 -19.95 -7.94
C ARG A 10 7.24 -19.79 -8.81
N GLN A 11 6.37 -20.80 -8.85
CA GLN A 11 5.09 -20.72 -9.56
C GLN A 11 4.17 -19.69 -8.89
N ALA A 12 4.06 -19.70 -7.57
CA ALA A 12 3.28 -18.72 -6.81
C ALA A 12 3.73 -17.28 -7.09
N LEU A 13 5.05 -17.03 -7.19
CA LEU A 13 5.60 -15.73 -7.56
C LEU A 13 5.24 -15.38 -9.01
N ALA A 14 5.41 -16.31 -9.95
CA ALA A 14 5.16 -16.08 -11.37
C ALA A 14 3.69 -15.72 -11.67
N ILE A 15 2.75 -16.28 -10.92
CA ILE A 15 1.31 -15.98 -11.06
C ILE A 15 0.83 -14.81 -10.20
N GLY A 16 1.72 -14.17 -9.43
CA GLY A 16 1.40 -13.04 -8.57
C GLY A 16 0.66 -13.38 -7.28
N LEU A 17 0.67 -14.64 -6.84
CA LEU A 17 0.08 -15.04 -5.55
C LEU A 17 0.94 -14.52 -4.38
N VAL A 18 2.25 -14.51 -4.54
CA VAL A 18 3.21 -13.93 -3.59
C VAL A 18 4.06 -12.87 -4.28
N ASN A 19 4.55 -11.90 -3.51
CA ASN A 19 5.33 -10.77 -4.06
C ASN A 19 6.85 -11.01 -4.05
N GLN A 20 7.34 -11.92 -3.19
CA GLN A 20 8.77 -12.15 -3.00
C GLN A 20 9.01 -13.56 -2.43
N ILE A 21 10.13 -14.16 -2.82
CA ILE A 21 10.67 -15.41 -2.22
C ILE A 21 11.91 -15.03 -1.41
N CYS A 22 12.08 -15.63 -0.24
CA CYS A 22 13.24 -15.42 0.65
C CYS A 22 13.91 -16.77 0.93
N ASP A 23 15.21 -16.74 1.25
CA ASP A 23 16.03 -17.95 1.41
C ASP A 23 15.62 -18.78 2.64
N ASP A 24 15.27 -18.11 3.74
CA ASP A 24 14.84 -18.74 4.97
C ASP A 24 13.79 -17.91 5.74
N HIS A 25 13.36 -18.45 6.88
CA HIS A 25 12.35 -17.82 7.73
C HIS A 25 12.80 -16.49 8.35
N ALA A 26 14.08 -16.38 8.72
CA ALA A 26 14.62 -15.16 9.32
C ALA A 26 14.70 -14.03 8.28
N ALA A 27 15.17 -14.34 7.08
CA ALA A 27 15.18 -13.44 5.93
C ALA A 27 13.77 -13.00 5.55
N LEU A 28 12.79 -13.91 5.57
CA LEU A 28 11.38 -13.61 5.33
C LEU A 28 10.83 -12.60 6.36
N LEU A 29 11.04 -12.83 7.65
CA LEU A 29 10.57 -11.91 8.68
C LEU A 29 11.26 -10.54 8.60
N SER A 30 12.55 -10.51 8.26
CA SER A 30 13.30 -9.29 8.04
C SER A 30 12.72 -8.48 6.86
N ALA A 31 12.53 -9.12 5.71
CA ALA A 31 11.96 -8.49 4.52
C ALA A 31 10.53 -7.99 4.75
N ALA A 32 9.69 -8.78 5.42
CA ALA A 32 8.31 -8.40 5.75
C ALA A 32 8.26 -7.18 6.69
N ARG A 33 9.10 -7.14 7.72
CA ARG A 33 9.20 -5.99 8.64
C ARG A 33 9.75 -4.75 7.95
N ALA A 34 10.75 -4.90 7.07
CA ALA A 34 11.28 -3.80 6.28
C ALA A 34 10.22 -3.20 5.35
N LEU A 35 9.44 -4.04 4.68
CA LEU A 35 8.29 -3.60 3.87
C LEU A 35 7.24 -2.90 4.72
N ALA A 36 6.88 -3.47 5.87
CA ALA A 36 5.93 -2.84 6.79
C ALA A 36 6.42 -1.48 7.28
N GLY A 37 7.71 -1.34 7.60
CA GLY A 37 8.33 -0.07 7.98
C GLY A 37 8.26 0.97 6.86
N ARG A 38 8.53 0.57 5.60
CA ARG A 38 8.38 1.45 4.44
C ARG A 38 6.94 1.91 4.23
N ILE A 39 5.95 1.05 4.48
CA ILE A 39 4.53 1.41 4.39
C ILE A 39 4.17 2.37 5.53
N ALA A 40 4.57 2.06 6.76
CA ALA A 40 4.29 2.85 7.96
C ALA A 40 4.95 4.24 7.95
N ALA A 41 5.99 4.44 7.14
CA ALA A 41 6.62 5.75 6.93
C ALA A 41 5.77 6.71 6.06
N ASN A 42 4.66 6.25 5.47
CA ASN A 42 3.74 7.08 4.70
C ASN A 42 2.58 7.59 5.57
N PRO A 43 1.82 8.61 5.12
CA PRO A 43 0.65 9.10 5.85
C PRO A 43 -0.39 7.99 6.09
N PRO A 44 -0.75 7.67 7.35
CA PRO A 44 -1.68 6.57 7.65
C PRO A 44 -3.03 6.68 6.93
N LEU A 45 -3.58 7.91 6.82
CA LEU A 45 -4.84 8.16 6.13
C LEU A 45 -4.74 7.86 4.63
N VAL A 46 -3.61 8.21 4.00
CA VAL A 46 -3.36 7.94 2.58
C VAL A 46 -3.23 6.43 2.33
N VAL A 47 -2.45 5.72 3.15
CA VAL A 47 -2.28 4.26 3.02
C VAL A 47 -3.63 3.53 3.15
N SER A 48 -4.45 3.94 4.12
CA SER A 48 -5.79 3.39 4.33
C SER A 48 -6.71 3.67 3.13
N ALA A 49 -6.70 4.91 2.62
CA ALA A 49 -7.50 5.31 1.47
C ALA A 49 -7.13 4.52 0.21
N ILE A 50 -5.83 4.38 -0.09
CA ILE A 50 -5.34 3.59 -1.23
C ILE A 50 -5.84 2.14 -1.11
N LYS A 51 -5.68 1.52 0.07
CA LYS A 51 -6.15 0.16 0.30
C LYS A 51 -7.66 0.03 0.07
N ARG A 52 -8.45 1.01 0.52
CA ARG A 52 -9.90 1.04 0.31
C ARG A 52 -10.26 1.13 -1.17
N VAL A 53 -9.67 2.06 -1.93
CA VAL A 53 -9.94 2.21 -3.37
C VAL A 53 -9.55 0.92 -4.11
N MET A 54 -8.39 0.34 -3.79
CA MET A 54 -7.94 -0.91 -4.44
C MET A 54 -8.80 -2.13 -4.09
N ALA A 55 -9.42 -2.16 -2.90
CA ALA A 55 -10.27 -3.26 -2.46
C ALA A 55 -11.65 -3.29 -3.14
N GLN A 56 -12.10 -2.19 -3.75
CA GLN A 56 -13.43 -2.07 -4.36
C GLN A 56 -13.55 -2.75 -5.74
N ARG A 57 -12.93 -3.92 -5.93
CA ARG A 57 -13.03 -4.66 -7.19
C ARG A 57 -14.30 -5.51 -7.22
N VAL A 58 -15.23 -5.14 -8.11
CA VAL A 58 -15.90 -6.01 -9.11
C VAL A 58 -16.95 -5.23 -9.92
N ALA A 59 -17.57 -4.15 -9.42
CA ALA A 59 -18.77 -3.59 -10.08
C ALA A 59 -18.62 -2.26 -10.83
N PRO A 60 -17.75 -1.30 -10.46
CA PRO A 60 -17.72 -0.09 -11.24
C PRO A 60 -16.38 0.03 -11.99
N GLY A 61 -16.46 0.27 -13.31
CA GLY A 61 -15.28 0.31 -14.18
C GLY A 61 -14.25 1.38 -13.76
N VAL A 62 -13.14 1.45 -14.51
CA VAL A 62 -12.01 2.37 -14.26
C VAL A 62 -12.46 3.80 -13.95
N ALA A 63 -13.50 4.29 -14.61
CA ALA A 63 -14.05 5.64 -14.38
C ALA A 63 -14.51 5.89 -12.92
N GLN A 64 -15.19 4.93 -12.30
CA GLN A 64 -15.63 5.07 -10.91
C GLN A 64 -14.45 4.96 -9.94
N GLY A 65 -13.52 4.03 -10.19
CA GLY A 65 -12.30 3.93 -9.39
C GLY A 65 -11.51 5.23 -9.40
N ASN A 66 -11.42 5.89 -10.56
CA ASN A 66 -10.81 7.20 -10.70
C ASN A 66 -11.58 8.30 -9.97
N LEU A 67 -12.92 8.28 -10.04
CA LEU A 67 -13.76 9.23 -9.30
C LEU A 67 -13.54 9.11 -7.78
N GLU A 68 -13.55 7.89 -7.25
CA GLU A 68 -13.31 7.65 -5.82
C GLU A 68 -11.89 8.03 -5.40
N ALA A 69 -10.88 7.72 -6.21
CA ALA A 69 -9.51 8.16 -5.98
C ALA A 69 -9.42 9.70 -5.93
N ALA A 70 -10.09 10.39 -6.85
CA ALA A 70 -10.13 11.85 -6.87
C ALA A 70 -10.85 12.43 -5.64
N THR A 71 -11.98 11.84 -5.23
CA THR A 71 -12.70 12.23 -4.01
C THR A 71 -11.83 12.05 -2.77
N MET A 72 -11.20 10.88 -2.61
CA MET A 72 -10.31 10.61 -1.48
C MET A 72 -9.11 11.55 -1.47
N ASN A 73 -8.52 11.83 -2.63
CA ASN A 73 -7.41 12.78 -2.74
C ASN A 73 -7.84 14.19 -2.30
N GLY A 74 -9.00 14.67 -2.73
CA GLY A 74 -9.54 15.98 -2.33
C GLY A 74 -9.80 16.11 -0.82
N LEU A 75 -10.18 15.01 -0.16
CA LEU A 75 -10.33 14.99 1.31
C LEU A 75 -8.97 14.99 2.03
N LEU A 76 -8.01 14.22 1.51
CA LEU A 76 -6.71 14.03 2.15
C LEU A 76 -5.82 15.28 2.10
N THR A 77 -6.00 16.17 1.11
CA THR A 77 -5.27 17.45 1.07
C THR A 77 -5.61 18.39 2.24
N GLN A 78 -6.71 18.15 2.95
CA GLN A 78 -7.09 18.91 4.14
C GLN A 78 -6.52 18.32 5.45
N SER A 79 -5.80 17.19 5.40
CA SER A 79 -5.22 16.54 6.59
C SER A 79 -4.00 17.30 7.13
N GLU A 80 -3.73 17.15 8.43
CA GLU A 80 -2.48 17.64 9.03
C GLU A 80 -1.27 16.95 8.39
N ASP A 81 -1.40 15.67 8.05
CA ASP A 81 -0.34 14.91 7.38
C ASP A 81 0.04 15.47 6.00
N PHE A 82 -0.92 16.05 5.25
CA PHE A 82 -0.61 16.72 3.99
C PHE A 82 0.19 18.01 4.23
N ALA A 83 -0.24 18.83 5.19
CA ALA A 83 0.49 20.04 5.55
C ALA A 83 1.92 19.72 6.05
N GLU A 84 2.07 18.66 6.82
CA GLU A 84 3.35 18.16 7.28
C GLU A 84 4.22 17.62 6.14
N ALA A 85 3.65 16.87 5.19
CA ALA A 85 4.39 16.39 4.01
C ALA A 85 4.98 17.56 3.23
N VAL A 86 4.19 18.61 2.97
CA VAL A 86 4.64 19.82 2.28
C VAL A 86 5.74 20.51 3.08
N ARG A 87 5.55 20.68 4.40
CA ARG A 87 6.53 21.35 5.27
C ARG A 87 7.85 20.58 5.33
N ALA A 88 7.80 19.27 5.59
CA ALA A 88 8.97 18.41 5.68
C ALA A 88 9.77 18.40 4.36
N PHE A 89 9.08 18.41 3.22
CA PHE A 89 9.69 18.53 1.91
C PHE A 89 10.44 19.86 1.75
N MET A 90 9.80 20.99 2.07
CA MET A 90 10.41 22.32 2.00
C MET A 90 11.61 22.47 2.95
N GLU A 91 11.52 21.88 4.15
CA GLU A 91 12.55 21.90 5.18
C GLU A 91 13.64 20.83 4.99
N ARG A 92 13.51 19.96 3.96
CA ARG A 92 14.43 18.85 3.67
C ARG A 92 14.66 17.91 4.86
N ARG A 93 13.60 17.60 5.59
CA ARG A 93 13.63 16.67 6.72
C ARG A 93 12.64 15.53 6.51
N SER A 94 12.77 14.47 7.31
CA SER A 94 11.76 13.42 7.33
C SER A 94 10.43 13.96 7.90
N PRO A 95 9.29 13.59 7.31
CA PRO A 95 7.98 13.96 7.82
C PRO A 95 7.61 13.15 9.07
N ASN A 96 6.76 13.72 9.92
CA ASN A 96 6.18 13.06 11.09
C ASN A 96 4.65 12.96 10.96
N PHE A 97 4.17 11.88 10.35
CA PHE A 97 2.74 11.64 10.14
C PHE A 97 2.04 11.12 11.40
N ARG A 98 0.84 11.65 11.66
CA ARG A 98 0.02 11.35 12.85
C ARG A 98 -1.34 10.75 12.51
N GLY A 99 -1.70 10.66 11.23
CA GLY A 99 -2.94 10.04 10.78
C GLY A 99 -4.18 10.90 11.05
N ARG A 100 -4.05 12.22 10.94
CA ARG A 100 -5.12 13.20 11.14
C ARG A 100 -4.98 14.36 10.16
#